data_AF-A0AAE3A0F7-F1
#
_entry.id   AF-A0AAE3A0F7-F1
#
_cell.length_a   1.000
_cell.length_b   1.000
_cell.length_c   1.000
_cell.angle_alpha   90.00
_cell.angle_beta   90.00
_cell.angle_gamma   90.00
#
_symmetry.space_group_name_H-M   'P 1'
#
loop_
_entity.id
_entity.type
_entity.pdbx_description
1 polymer ?
#
loop_
_entity_poly.entity_id
_entity_poly.type
_entity_poly.pdbx_seq_one_letter_code
_entity_poly.pdbx_strand_id
1 'polypeptide(L)'
;MQESPPPRSVEEVKAMLESTEKGGVRNSIRNCLTVFQNDPLLSGAIAKNLLTERTDIIKPIGYNRTGTAITDTDMNYLLLYLEETYGLTSEKKIAAAIGIVANENGYHPIRDYLNGLSWDGTERIRTCLHHFLGADSDPYTYEALRLFLLGAIHRAFHPGCKFEVMLCLVGGQGAGKSTFFRLLAVKDEWFSDDLRKLDDDNVYRKLQGHWIIEMSEMIATANAKSIEEIKSFLSRQKEVYKIPYETHPEDRLRQCVFGGTSNALDFLPLDRSGNRRFLPVMVYPEQAEVHILDDEAASRAYMEQLWAEAMTIYRSGDFKLSFSPEMVRYLKEHQRDFMPEDTKAGMIQAYLDRYTGSIVCSKQLFREALNHPFDEPKQWEIREVNDIMNHCVTGWHYFSNPRMFPEYGRQKGWEREAPATDTSNGAEKIPEGFVEVTEQMELPF
;
A
#
# COMPACT_ATOMS: atom_id res chain seq x y z
N MET A 1 -30.21 -7.09 4.07
CA MET A 1 -30.45 -8.52 3.79
C MET A 1 -31.95 -8.72 3.68
N GLN A 2 -32.45 -9.25 2.56
CA GLN A 2 -33.78 -9.87 2.59
C GLN A 2 -33.68 -11.04 3.57
N GLU A 3 -34.54 -11.08 4.59
CA GLU A 3 -34.66 -12.24 5.46
C GLU A 3 -34.89 -13.47 4.59
N SER A 4 -33.99 -14.45 4.68
CA SER A 4 -34.18 -15.74 4.04
C SER A 4 -35.50 -16.33 4.54
N PRO A 5 -36.38 -16.85 3.66
CA PRO A 5 -37.62 -17.48 4.10
C PRO A 5 -37.32 -18.58 5.13
N PRO A 6 -38.23 -18.83 6.09
CA PRO A 6 -38.01 -19.81 7.15
C PRO A 6 -37.62 -21.17 6.56
N PRO A 7 -36.69 -21.91 7.20
CA PRO A 7 -36.18 -23.18 6.69
C PRO A 7 -37.35 -24.16 6.51
N ARG A 8 -37.47 -24.70 5.29
CA ARG A 8 -38.53 -25.66 4.94
C ARG A 8 -38.19 -27.06 5.46
N SER A 9 -39.19 -27.91 5.65
CA SER A 9 -38.93 -29.32 5.98
C SER A 9 -38.32 -30.05 4.78
N VAL A 10 -37.65 -31.19 5.04
CA VAL A 10 -37.08 -32.01 3.97
C VAL A 10 -38.16 -32.45 2.97
N GLU A 11 -39.35 -32.81 3.45
CA GLU A 11 -40.52 -33.21 2.65
C GLU A 11 -41.04 -32.07 1.77
N GLU A 12 -41.11 -30.85 2.32
CA GLU A 12 -41.51 -29.67 1.57
C GLU A 12 -40.52 -29.38 0.44
N VAL A 13 -39.21 -29.49 0.71
CA VAL A 13 -38.17 -29.33 -0.32
C VAL A 13 -38.26 -30.41 -1.38
N LYS A 14 -38.50 -31.67 -1.00
CA LYS A 14 -38.72 -32.79 -1.95
C LYS A 14 -39.88 -32.50 -2.91
N ALA A 15 -40.97 -31.94 -2.40
CA ALA A 15 -42.14 -31.59 -3.22
C ALA A 15 -41.86 -30.48 -4.26
N MET A 16 -40.79 -29.71 -4.09
CA MET A 16 -40.38 -28.66 -5.04
C MET A 16 -39.49 -29.20 -6.17
N LEU A 17 -38.99 -30.43 -6.06
CA LEU A 17 -38.03 -30.97 -7.03
C LEU A 17 -38.73 -31.46 -8.30
N GLU A 18 -38.15 -31.15 -9.45
CA GLU A 18 -38.62 -31.69 -10.72
C GLU A 18 -38.40 -33.20 -10.79
N SER A 19 -39.41 -33.94 -11.23
CA SER A 19 -39.32 -35.38 -11.47
C SER A 19 -38.89 -35.72 -12.90
N THR A 20 -38.35 -36.91 -13.05
CA THR A 20 -38.13 -37.58 -14.34
C THR A 20 -39.42 -38.22 -14.83
N GLU A 21 -39.47 -38.58 -16.11
CA GLU A 21 -40.59 -39.34 -16.69
C GLU A 21 -40.82 -40.70 -15.99
N LYS A 22 -39.80 -41.25 -15.33
CA LYS A 22 -39.85 -42.51 -14.58
C LYS A 22 -40.21 -42.33 -13.09
N GLY A 23 -40.60 -41.12 -12.67
CA GLY A 23 -41.02 -40.83 -11.29
C GLY A 23 -39.89 -40.59 -10.28
N GLY A 24 -38.62 -40.79 -10.63
CA GLY A 24 -37.48 -40.43 -9.78
C GLY A 24 -37.13 -38.94 -9.86
N VAL A 25 -36.37 -38.41 -8.89
CA VAL A 25 -35.93 -37.01 -8.87
C VAL A 25 -34.99 -36.72 -10.04
N ARG A 26 -35.24 -35.62 -10.76
CA ARG A 26 -34.38 -35.19 -11.86
C ARG A 26 -33.06 -34.66 -11.33
N ASN A 27 -31.95 -35.24 -11.80
CA ASN A 27 -30.63 -34.71 -11.54
C ASN A 27 -30.40 -33.46 -12.41
N SER A 28 -30.77 -32.27 -11.94
CA SER A 28 -30.60 -30.99 -12.64
C SER A 28 -29.91 -29.97 -11.72
N ILE A 29 -29.23 -28.97 -12.31
CA ILE A 29 -28.66 -27.85 -11.52
C ILE A 29 -29.79 -27.15 -10.75
N ARG A 30 -30.97 -27.00 -11.36
CA ARG A 30 -32.13 -26.36 -10.73
C ARG A 30 -32.60 -27.09 -9.47
N ASN A 31 -32.66 -28.42 -9.49
CA ASN A 31 -33.03 -29.20 -8.31
C ASN A 31 -31.95 -29.11 -7.21
N CYS A 32 -30.67 -29.19 -7.58
CA CYS A 32 -29.58 -29.01 -6.62
C CYS A 32 -29.64 -27.62 -5.96
N LEU A 33 -29.85 -26.58 -6.77
CA LEU A 33 -30.00 -25.20 -6.31
C LEU A 33 -31.20 -25.04 -5.36
N THR A 34 -32.33 -25.68 -5.69
CA THR A 34 -33.54 -25.66 -4.86
C THR A 34 -33.27 -26.26 -3.47
N VAL A 35 -32.54 -27.38 -3.40
CA VAL A 35 -32.10 -27.97 -2.14
C VAL A 35 -31.21 -27.00 -1.37
N PHE A 36 -30.11 -26.51 -1.96
CA PHE A 36 -29.20 -25.59 -1.26
C PHE A 36 -29.85 -24.29 -0.79
N GLN A 37 -30.92 -23.82 -1.43
CA GLN A 37 -31.63 -22.59 -1.05
C GLN A 37 -32.70 -22.81 0.03
N ASN A 38 -33.30 -24.01 0.14
CA ASN A 38 -34.50 -24.22 0.96
C ASN A 38 -34.35 -25.30 2.04
N ASP A 39 -33.36 -26.19 1.91
CA ASP A 39 -33.09 -27.25 2.89
C ASP A 39 -32.73 -26.67 4.26
N PRO A 40 -33.24 -27.25 5.37
CA PRO A 40 -33.05 -26.69 6.70
C PRO A 40 -31.58 -26.69 7.14
N LEU A 41 -30.83 -27.70 6.71
CA LEU A 41 -29.40 -27.84 7.00
C LEU A 41 -28.54 -26.97 6.08
N LEU A 42 -28.88 -26.84 4.80
CA LEU A 42 -28.02 -26.22 3.78
C LEU A 42 -28.36 -24.78 3.43
N SER A 43 -29.60 -24.32 3.66
CA SER A 43 -30.02 -22.95 3.33
C SER A 43 -29.18 -21.90 4.03
N GLY A 44 -28.50 -21.04 3.25
CA GLY A 44 -27.57 -20.03 3.77
C GLY A 44 -26.26 -20.61 4.35
N ALA A 45 -25.98 -21.90 4.17
CA ALA A 45 -24.73 -22.50 4.64
C ALA A 45 -23.54 -22.13 3.75
N ILE A 46 -23.77 -22.05 2.44
CA ILE A 46 -22.71 -21.92 1.43
C ILE A 46 -22.64 -20.47 0.98
N ALA A 47 -21.46 -19.89 1.04
CA ALA A 47 -21.22 -18.49 0.75
C ALA A 47 -19.85 -18.27 0.09
N LYS A 48 -19.75 -17.30 -0.83
CA LYS A 48 -18.48 -16.90 -1.43
C LYS A 48 -17.80 -15.90 -0.51
N ASN A 49 -16.60 -16.23 -0.06
CA ASN A 49 -15.76 -15.30 0.68
C ASN A 49 -15.08 -14.36 -0.33
N LEU A 50 -15.47 -13.09 -0.35
CA LEU A 50 -15.00 -12.10 -1.33
C LEU A 50 -13.54 -11.66 -1.10
N LEU A 51 -12.96 -11.94 0.07
CA LEU A 51 -11.56 -11.66 0.38
C LEU A 51 -10.64 -12.76 -0.17
N THR A 52 -11.04 -14.02 0.00
CA THR A 52 -10.25 -15.19 -0.44
C THR A 52 -10.66 -15.72 -1.81
N GLU A 53 -11.81 -15.28 -2.33
CA GLU A 53 -12.52 -15.81 -3.51
C GLU A 53 -12.88 -17.31 -3.42
N ARG A 54 -12.77 -17.91 -2.24
CA ARG A 54 -13.13 -19.31 -1.99
C ARG A 54 -14.61 -19.45 -1.65
N THR A 55 -15.10 -20.68 -1.81
CA THR A 55 -16.42 -21.05 -1.31
C THR A 55 -16.27 -21.58 0.10
N ASP A 56 -17.01 -20.98 1.02
CA ASP A 56 -17.00 -21.30 2.44
C ASP A 56 -18.36 -21.88 2.85
N ILE A 57 -18.33 -22.75 3.85
CA ILE A 57 -19.50 -23.18 4.61
C ILE A 57 -19.47 -22.45 5.95
N ILE A 58 -20.42 -21.54 6.12
CA ILE A 58 -20.46 -20.52 7.18
C ILE A 58 -21.40 -20.86 8.34
N LYS A 59 -22.05 -22.03 8.30
CA LYS A 59 -22.85 -22.57 9.41
C LYS A 59 -22.62 -24.08 9.58
N PRO A 60 -22.90 -24.65 10.77
CA PRO A 60 -22.80 -26.08 10.98
C PRO A 60 -23.77 -26.86 10.08
N ILE A 61 -23.28 -27.92 9.43
CA ILE A 61 -24.06 -28.78 8.53
C ILE A 61 -24.00 -30.26 8.92
N GLY A 62 -23.93 -30.55 10.22
CA GLY A 62 -24.11 -31.90 10.76
C GLY A 62 -22.85 -32.77 10.88
N TYR A 63 -21.68 -32.25 10.53
CA TYR A 63 -20.40 -32.94 10.75
C TYR A 63 -19.29 -31.96 11.15
N ASN A 64 -18.22 -32.50 11.75
CA ASN A 64 -17.11 -31.71 12.27
C ASN A 64 -16.19 -31.22 11.14
N ARG A 65 -15.80 -29.94 11.21
CA ARG A 65 -14.95 -29.27 10.24
C ARG A 65 -13.88 -28.44 10.95
N THR A 66 -12.72 -28.30 10.33
CA THR A 66 -11.58 -27.53 10.87
C THR A 66 -11.47 -26.11 10.35
N GLY A 67 -12.12 -25.79 9.22
CA GLY A 67 -12.11 -24.47 8.60
C GLY A 67 -13.41 -24.16 7.86
N THR A 68 -13.54 -22.93 7.36
CA THR A 68 -14.74 -22.48 6.65
C THR A 68 -14.73 -22.90 5.18
N ALA A 69 -13.58 -22.80 4.50
CA ALA A 69 -13.43 -23.16 3.09
C ALA A 69 -13.82 -24.62 2.81
N ILE A 70 -14.57 -24.84 1.72
CA ILE A 70 -14.95 -26.17 1.24
C ILE A 70 -13.70 -26.98 0.87
N THR A 71 -13.64 -28.21 1.37
CA THR A 71 -12.62 -29.21 1.06
C THR A 71 -13.22 -30.38 0.27
N ASP A 72 -12.36 -31.26 -0.26
CA ASP A 72 -12.81 -32.49 -0.94
C ASP A 72 -13.63 -33.39 0.00
N THR A 73 -13.30 -33.41 1.29
CA THR A 73 -14.08 -34.14 2.31
C THR A 73 -15.46 -33.52 2.49
N ASP A 74 -15.56 -32.19 2.51
CA ASP A 74 -16.86 -31.50 2.59
C ASP A 74 -17.72 -31.82 1.35
N MET A 75 -17.11 -31.85 0.17
CA MET A 75 -17.76 -32.24 -1.08
C MET A 75 -18.33 -33.66 -0.99
N ASN A 76 -17.58 -34.62 -0.44
CA ASN A 76 -18.07 -35.98 -0.25
C ASN A 76 -19.26 -36.06 0.72
N TYR A 77 -19.23 -35.31 1.83
CA TYR A 77 -20.37 -35.26 2.75
C TYR A 77 -21.60 -34.60 2.14
N LEU A 78 -21.43 -33.53 1.37
CA LEU A 78 -22.53 -32.89 0.64
C LEU A 78 -23.12 -33.86 -0.39
N LEU A 79 -22.27 -34.56 -1.16
CA LEU A 79 -22.73 -35.57 -2.11
C LEU A 79 -23.55 -36.66 -1.42
N LEU A 80 -23.03 -37.23 -0.32
CA LEU A 80 -23.72 -38.26 0.45
C LEU A 80 -25.08 -37.76 0.96
N TYR A 81 -25.13 -36.56 1.54
CA TYR A 81 -26.37 -35.98 2.05
C TYR A 81 -27.42 -35.77 0.96
N LEU A 82 -27.02 -35.22 -0.20
CA LEU A 82 -27.91 -35.01 -1.34
C LEU A 82 -28.37 -36.33 -1.98
N GLU A 83 -27.51 -37.36 -1.98
CA GLU A 83 -27.83 -38.69 -2.47
C GLU A 83 -28.88 -39.36 -1.58
N GLU A 84 -28.60 -39.50 -0.28
CA GLU A 84 -29.47 -40.20 0.67
C GLU A 84 -30.80 -39.47 0.89
N THR A 85 -30.76 -38.15 0.96
CA THR A 85 -31.93 -37.34 1.31
C THR A 85 -32.79 -37.06 0.08
N TYR A 86 -32.19 -36.73 -1.07
CA TYR A 86 -32.91 -36.18 -2.24
C TYR A 86 -32.74 -36.99 -3.54
N GLY A 87 -31.90 -38.03 -3.58
CA GLY A 87 -31.63 -38.80 -4.81
C GLY A 87 -30.85 -38.02 -5.88
N LEU A 88 -30.14 -36.95 -5.48
CA LEU A 88 -29.31 -36.14 -6.36
C LEU A 88 -27.86 -36.65 -6.28
N THR A 89 -27.36 -37.20 -7.39
CA THR A 89 -26.08 -37.93 -7.45
C THR A 89 -25.07 -37.33 -8.44
N SER A 90 -25.48 -36.36 -9.25
CA SER A 90 -24.61 -35.76 -10.27
C SER A 90 -23.66 -34.73 -9.67
N GLU A 91 -22.43 -35.16 -9.35
CA GLU A 91 -21.37 -34.31 -8.79
C GLU A 91 -21.17 -33.00 -9.57
N LYS A 92 -21.05 -33.07 -10.90
CA LYS A 92 -20.90 -31.89 -11.76
C LYS A 92 -22.02 -30.86 -11.59
N LYS A 93 -23.27 -31.31 -11.39
CA LYS A 93 -24.43 -30.41 -11.22
C LYS A 93 -24.50 -29.86 -9.80
N ILE A 94 -24.08 -30.64 -8.81
CA ILE A 94 -23.98 -30.23 -7.42
C ILE A 94 -22.90 -29.16 -7.27
N ALA A 95 -21.70 -29.38 -7.81
CA ALA A 95 -20.62 -28.39 -7.81
C ALA A 95 -21.04 -27.07 -8.50
N ALA A 96 -21.76 -27.16 -9.63
CA ALA A 96 -22.30 -25.98 -10.30
C ALA A 96 -23.33 -25.23 -9.43
N ALA A 97 -24.22 -25.94 -8.75
CA ALA A 97 -25.19 -25.34 -7.84
C ALA A 97 -24.52 -24.70 -6.61
N ILE A 98 -23.51 -25.34 -6.03
CA ILE A 98 -22.68 -24.77 -4.95
C ILE A 98 -22.08 -23.44 -5.38
N GLY A 99 -21.48 -23.37 -6.58
CA GLY A 99 -20.90 -22.13 -7.11
C GLY A 99 -21.93 -21.00 -7.28
N ILE A 100 -23.14 -21.33 -7.73
CA ILE A 100 -24.24 -20.36 -7.88
C ILE A 100 -24.67 -19.82 -6.51
N VAL A 101 -24.96 -20.71 -5.55
CA VAL A 101 -25.42 -20.33 -4.20
C VAL A 101 -24.35 -19.55 -3.45
N ALA A 102 -23.08 -19.97 -3.55
CA ALA A 102 -21.96 -19.26 -2.96
C ALA A 102 -21.92 -17.81 -3.46
N ASN A 103 -22.05 -17.61 -4.77
CA ASN A 103 -22.02 -16.28 -5.37
C ASN A 103 -23.22 -15.41 -4.94
N GLU A 104 -24.41 -15.99 -4.78
CA GLU A 104 -25.60 -15.28 -4.27
C GLU A 104 -25.45 -14.86 -2.81
N ASN A 105 -24.78 -15.69 -1.99
CA ASN A 105 -24.59 -15.46 -0.55
C ASN A 105 -23.22 -14.82 -0.22
N GLY A 106 -22.61 -14.10 -1.16
CA GLY A 106 -21.27 -13.56 -0.99
C GLY A 106 -21.13 -12.64 0.24
N TYR A 107 -20.03 -12.77 0.98
CA TYR A 107 -19.72 -11.96 2.15
C TYR A 107 -18.26 -11.53 2.16
N HIS A 108 -17.92 -10.50 2.94
CA HIS A 108 -16.54 -10.04 3.02
C HIS A 108 -16.15 -9.88 4.49
N PRO A 109 -15.32 -10.78 5.05
CA PRO A 109 -15.11 -10.89 6.50
C PRO A 109 -14.58 -9.60 7.14
N ILE A 110 -13.68 -8.87 6.47
CA ILE A 110 -13.18 -7.58 6.96
C ILE A 110 -14.26 -6.49 6.92
N ARG A 111 -15.12 -6.45 5.88
CA ARG A 111 -16.19 -5.44 5.81
C ARG A 111 -17.23 -5.71 6.89
N ASP A 112 -17.57 -6.97 7.11
CA ASP A 112 -18.52 -7.39 8.14
C ASP A 112 -17.99 -7.03 9.53
N TYR A 113 -16.70 -7.29 9.79
CA TYR A 113 -16.02 -6.85 11.01
C TYR A 113 -16.06 -5.32 11.17
N LEU A 114 -15.56 -4.57 10.18
CA LEU A 114 -15.52 -3.10 10.22
C LEU A 114 -16.91 -2.47 10.37
N ASN A 115 -17.92 -3.06 9.75
CA ASN A 115 -19.29 -2.58 9.86
C ASN A 115 -19.89 -2.79 11.24
N GLY A 116 -19.48 -3.85 11.96
CA GLY A 116 -19.91 -4.15 13.32
C GLY A 116 -19.26 -3.27 14.40
N LEU A 117 -18.23 -2.51 14.08
CA LEU A 117 -17.52 -1.67 15.05
C LEU A 117 -18.33 -0.46 15.51
N SER A 118 -18.22 -0.18 16.81
CA SER A 118 -18.77 1.00 17.48
C SER A 118 -17.66 1.69 18.28
N TRP A 119 -17.42 2.96 17.96
CA TRP A 119 -16.37 3.75 18.61
C TRP A 119 -16.84 4.26 19.97
N ASP A 120 -15.94 4.18 20.95
CA ASP A 120 -16.18 4.65 22.32
C ASP A 120 -15.94 6.16 22.52
N GLY A 121 -15.52 6.88 21.47
CA GLY A 121 -15.27 8.33 21.51
C GLY A 121 -13.87 8.72 21.98
N THR A 122 -12.99 7.77 22.30
CA THR A 122 -11.61 8.06 22.72
C THR A 122 -10.67 8.05 21.51
N GLU A 123 -9.95 9.15 21.29
CA GLU A 123 -8.93 9.29 20.23
C GLU A 123 -7.74 8.35 20.55
N ARG A 124 -7.42 7.46 19.61
CA ARG A 124 -6.33 6.47 19.69
C ARG A 124 -5.38 6.55 18.52
N ILE A 125 -5.82 6.97 17.34
CA ILE A 125 -4.95 7.08 16.16
C ILE A 125 -3.74 8.00 16.44
N ARG A 126 -3.94 9.09 17.19
CA ARG A 126 -2.89 10.06 17.56
C ARG A 126 -1.73 9.44 18.33
N THR A 127 -2.01 8.51 19.23
CA THR A 127 -1.02 8.00 20.20
C THR A 127 -0.70 6.53 19.98
N CYS A 128 -1.39 5.81 19.09
CA CYS A 128 -1.23 4.36 18.91
C CYS A 128 0.22 3.92 18.66
N LEU A 129 0.94 4.62 17.78
CA LEU A 129 2.35 4.29 17.50
C LEU A 129 3.26 4.65 18.68
N HIS A 130 2.97 5.70 19.45
CA HIS A 130 3.69 6.01 20.68
C HIS A 130 3.44 4.95 21.75
N HIS A 131 2.17 4.60 21.99
CA HIS A 131 1.73 3.66 23.01
C HIS A 131 2.42 2.30 22.89
N PHE A 132 2.48 1.72 21.67
CA PHE A 132 3.04 0.38 21.46
C PHE A 132 4.50 0.35 21.01
N LEU A 133 4.98 1.42 20.36
CA LEU A 133 6.28 1.41 19.67
C LEU A 133 7.18 2.61 20.07
N GLY A 134 6.68 3.53 20.90
CA GLY A 134 7.43 4.71 21.34
C GLY A 134 7.74 5.71 20.22
N ALA A 135 6.96 5.72 19.13
CA ALA A 135 7.09 6.74 18.09
C ALA A 135 6.74 8.14 18.62
N ASP A 136 7.16 9.18 17.91
CA ASP A 136 6.78 10.56 18.22
C ASP A 136 5.26 10.76 18.09
N SER A 137 4.67 11.58 18.98
CA SER A 137 3.24 11.95 18.93
C SER A 137 2.98 13.21 18.10
N ASP A 138 3.78 13.42 17.06
CA ASP A 138 3.76 14.61 16.21
C ASP A 138 2.64 14.52 15.13
N PRO A 139 2.31 15.66 14.47
CA PRO A 139 1.27 15.68 13.43
C PRO A 139 1.52 14.73 12.25
N TYR A 140 2.77 14.52 11.85
CA TYR A 140 3.11 13.62 10.75
C TYR A 140 2.88 12.16 11.15
N THR A 141 3.33 11.73 12.33
CA THR A 141 3.11 10.36 12.81
C THR A 141 1.62 10.01 12.91
N TYR A 142 0.79 10.95 13.41
CA TYR A 142 -0.67 10.82 13.40
C TYR A 142 -1.23 10.65 11.98
N GLU A 143 -0.88 11.57 11.05
CA GLU A 143 -1.40 11.52 9.68
C GLU A 143 -0.90 10.28 8.92
N ALA A 144 0.30 9.79 9.20
CA ALA A 144 0.85 8.58 8.58
C ALA A 144 0.04 7.33 8.95
N LEU A 145 -0.24 7.12 10.24
CA LEU A 145 -1.10 6.01 10.67
C LEU A 145 -2.53 6.21 10.16
N ARG A 146 -3.10 7.42 10.31
CA ARG A 146 -4.45 7.74 9.84
C ARG A 146 -4.64 7.43 8.36
N LEU A 147 -3.70 7.88 7.50
CA LEU A 147 -3.75 7.64 6.07
C LEU A 147 -3.66 6.13 5.74
N PHE A 148 -2.83 5.39 6.47
CA PHE A 148 -2.71 3.95 6.32
C PHE A 148 -4.02 3.22 6.67
N LEU A 149 -4.64 3.53 7.82
CA LEU A 149 -5.90 2.94 8.25
C LEU A 149 -7.04 3.26 7.28
N LEU A 150 -7.18 4.53 6.87
CA LEU A 150 -8.21 4.93 5.90
C LEU A 150 -7.99 4.27 4.53
N GLY A 151 -6.73 4.13 4.10
CA GLY A 151 -6.37 3.39 2.90
C GLY A 151 -6.76 1.92 2.97
N ALA A 152 -6.53 1.27 4.12
CA ALA A 152 -6.89 -0.13 4.36
C ALA A 152 -8.41 -0.35 4.33
N ILE A 153 -9.18 0.53 4.98
CA ILE A 153 -10.65 0.53 4.92
C ILE A 153 -11.09 0.72 3.46
N HIS A 154 -10.58 1.74 2.79
CA HIS A 154 -10.99 2.04 1.42
C HIS A 154 -10.67 0.90 0.44
N ARG A 155 -9.53 0.21 0.59
CA ARG A 155 -9.16 -0.97 -0.20
C ARG A 155 -10.11 -2.15 0.04
N ALA A 156 -10.56 -2.35 1.28
CA ALA A 156 -11.54 -3.39 1.59
C ALA A 156 -12.90 -3.09 0.95
N PHE A 157 -13.41 -1.85 1.05
CA PHE A 157 -14.73 -1.47 0.52
C PHE A 157 -14.75 -1.21 -1.00
N HIS A 158 -13.64 -0.75 -1.57
CA HIS A 158 -13.48 -0.45 -2.99
C HIS A 158 -12.24 -1.17 -3.55
N PRO A 159 -12.32 -2.50 -3.77
CA PRO A 159 -11.23 -3.27 -4.35
C PRO A 159 -10.69 -2.63 -5.62
N GLY A 160 -9.37 -2.55 -5.73
CA GLY A 160 -8.69 -1.95 -6.87
C GLY A 160 -8.71 -0.42 -6.91
N CYS A 161 -9.13 0.27 -5.85
CA CYS A 161 -8.89 1.70 -5.71
C CYS A 161 -7.39 2.04 -5.77
N LYS A 162 -7.05 3.26 -6.20
CA LYS A 162 -5.67 3.71 -6.17
C LYS A 162 -5.25 4.05 -4.73
N PHE A 163 -4.37 3.24 -4.17
CA PHE A 163 -3.68 3.50 -2.90
C PHE A 163 -2.30 2.84 -2.97
N GLU A 164 -1.25 3.66 -2.98
CA GLU A 164 0.13 3.24 -3.29
C GLU A 164 1.12 3.55 -2.14
N VAL A 165 0.59 3.87 -0.96
CA VAL A 165 1.36 4.31 0.21
C VAL A 165 1.58 3.12 1.16
N MET A 166 2.77 3.03 1.73
CA MET A 166 3.22 2.03 2.69
C MET A 166 3.72 2.72 3.96
N LEU A 167 3.19 2.31 5.11
CA LEU A 167 3.67 2.73 6.42
C LEU A 167 4.93 1.94 6.76
N CYS A 168 6.06 2.60 7.01
CA CYS A 168 7.35 1.96 7.27
C CYS A 168 7.79 2.21 8.71
N LEU A 169 7.78 1.18 9.55
CA LEU A 169 8.26 1.27 10.93
C LEU A 169 9.77 1.00 10.98
N VAL A 170 10.53 1.95 11.53
CA VAL A 170 12.01 1.94 11.52
C VAL A 170 12.54 2.03 12.94
N GLY A 171 13.34 1.05 13.37
CA GLY A 171 13.94 1.07 14.70
C GLY A 171 14.53 -0.28 15.08
N GLY A 172 15.05 -0.40 16.30
CA GLY A 172 15.77 -1.59 16.77
C GLY A 172 15.00 -2.92 16.62
N GLN A 173 15.75 -4.02 16.56
CA GLN A 173 15.17 -5.36 16.60
C GLN A 173 14.43 -5.58 17.94
N GLY A 174 13.33 -6.32 17.91
CA GLY A 174 12.54 -6.61 19.12
C GLY A 174 11.58 -5.50 19.53
N ALA A 175 11.50 -4.39 18.77
CA ALA A 175 10.56 -3.28 19.02
C ALA A 175 9.06 -3.61 18.84
N GLY A 176 8.70 -4.84 18.50
CA GLY A 176 7.29 -5.22 18.26
C GLY A 176 6.72 -4.81 16.88
N LYS A 177 7.52 -4.30 15.94
CA LYS A 177 7.05 -3.80 14.62
C LYS A 177 6.21 -4.79 13.81
N SER A 178 6.72 -6.00 13.58
CA SER A 178 6.00 -7.06 12.83
C SER A 178 4.75 -7.50 13.59
N THR A 179 4.85 -7.60 14.91
CA THR A 179 3.72 -7.93 15.78
C THR A 179 2.63 -6.86 15.74
N PHE A 180 3.01 -5.59 15.63
CA PHE A 180 2.07 -4.48 15.44
C PHE A 180 1.24 -4.67 14.18
N PHE A 181 1.85 -4.94 13.02
CA PHE A 181 1.09 -5.20 11.81
C PHE A 181 0.23 -6.47 11.91
N ARG A 182 0.72 -7.53 12.57
CA ARG A 182 -0.07 -8.74 12.83
C ARG A 182 -1.34 -8.45 13.64
N LEU A 183 -1.23 -7.71 14.75
CA LEU A 183 -2.38 -7.36 15.57
C LEU A 183 -3.28 -6.32 14.90
N LEU A 184 -2.70 -5.39 14.13
CA LEU A 184 -3.46 -4.41 13.36
C LEU A 184 -4.34 -5.06 12.30
N ALA A 185 -3.92 -6.22 11.76
CA ALA A 185 -4.75 -7.02 10.85
C ALA A 185 -5.95 -7.68 11.55
N VAL A 186 -6.10 -7.53 12.88
CA VAL A 186 -7.18 -8.04 13.74
C VAL A 186 -7.17 -9.55 13.89
N LYS A 187 -7.13 -10.29 12.79
CA LYS A 187 -6.97 -11.74 12.76
C LYS A 187 -5.69 -12.11 12.06
N ASP A 188 -5.00 -13.09 12.60
CA ASP A 188 -3.73 -13.59 12.06
C ASP A 188 -3.90 -14.12 10.61
N GLU A 189 -5.10 -14.61 10.24
CA GLU A 189 -5.42 -15.03 8.87
C GLU A 189 -5.53 -13.87 7.85
N TRP A 190 -5.68 -12.63 8.31
CA TRP A 190 -5.70 -11.43 7.45
C TRP A 190 -4.32 -10.76 7.37
N PHE A 191 -3.30 -11.34 7.98
CA PHE A 191 -1.92 -10.86 7.98
C PHE A 191 -1.01 -11.80 7.18
N SER A 192 -0.01 -11.24 6.49
CA SER A 192 1.05 -12.02 5.86
C SER A 192 2.37 -11.26 5.83
N ASP A 193 3.47 -11.94 6.07
CA ASP A 193 4.85 -11.46 5.96
C ASP A 193 5.65 -12.25 4.90
N ASP A 194 5.01 -13.16 4.16
CA ASP A 194 5.67 -14.06 3.20
C ASP A 194 5.89 -13.43 1.80
N LEU A 195 5.84 -12.10 1.69
CA LEU A 195 6.09 -11.40 0.43
C LEU A 195 7.57 -11.11 0.24
N ARG A 196 8.36 -12.12 -0.15
CA ARG A 196 9.82 -11.99 -0.36
C ARG A 196 10.24 -11.57 -1.77
N LYS A 197 9.43 -11.90 -2.79
CA LYS A 197 9.72 -11.65 -4.22
C LYS A 197 8.49 -11.09 -4.91
N LEU A 198 8.66 -9.95 -5.61
CA LEU A 198 7.56 -9.21 -6.26
C LEU A 198 7.32 -9.64 -7.71
N ASP A 199 8.28 -10.36 -8.29
CA ASP A 199 8.29 -10.89 -9.64
C ASP A 199 7.81 -12.35 -9.74
N ASP A 200 7.33 -12.92 -8.63
CA ASP A 200 6.80 -14.28 -8.60
C ASP A 200 5.46 -14.37 -9.34
N ASP A 201 5.33 -15.31 -10.29
CA ASP A 201 4.08 -15.60 -11.01
C ASP A 201 2.94 -15.97 -10.05
N ASN A 202 3.26 -16.43 -8.83
CA ASN A 202 2.30 -16.75 -7.77
C ASN A 202 2.12 -15.64 -6.74
N VAL A 203 2.62 -14.42 -6.98
CA VAL A 203 2.49 -13.30 -6.04
C VAL A 203 1.04 -13.09 -5.61
N TYR A 204 0.07 -13.27 -6.52
CA TYR A 204 -1.34 -13.16 -6.19
C TYR A 204 -1.78 -14.12 -5.07
N ARG A 205 -1.28 -15.36 -5.04
CA ARG A 205 -1.62 -16.33 -3.98
C ARG A 205 -1.14 -15.87 -2.60
N LYS A 206 -0.07 -15.08 -2.56
CA LYS A 206 0.44 -14.48 -1.32
C LYS A 206 -0.37 -13.27 -0.89
N LEU A 207 -1.03 -12.59 -1.83
CA LEU A 207 -1.92 -11.46 -1.53
C LEU A 207 -3.33 -11.91 -1.12
N GLN A 208 -3.84 -12.96 -1.77
CA GLN A 208 -5.21 -13.45 -1.58
C GLN A 208 -5.47 -13.81 -0.12
N GLY A 209 -6.58 -13.33 0.44
CA GLY A 209 -6.95 -13.60 1.83
C GLY A 209 -6.39 -12.63 2.86
N HIS A 210 -5.38 -11.82 2.53
CA HIS A 210 -4.71 -10.94 3.47
C HIS A 210 -5.14 -9.47 3.29
N TRP A 211 -5.33 -8.77 4.40
CA TRP A 211 -5.65 -7.35 4.44
C TRP A 211 -4.40 -6.48 4.60
N ILE A 212 -3.50 -6.89 5.48
CA ILE A 212 -2.23 -6.21 5.75
C ILE A 212 -1.11 -7.18 5.41
N ILE A 213 -0.17 -6.70 4.59
CA ILE A 213 0.99 -7.48 4.19
C ILE A 213 2.23 -6.73 4.64
N GLU A 214 3.02 -7.37 5.50
CA GLU A 214 4.32 -6.87 5.89
C GLU A 214 5.36 -7.17 4.80
N MET A 215 6.20 -6.17 4.51
CA MET A 215 7.40 -6.28 3.71
C MET A 215 8.61 -6.03 4.61
N SER A 216 9.13 -7.10 5.21
CA SER A 216 10.29 -7.03 6.11
C SER A 216 11.60 -6.90 5.32
N GLU A 217 12.43 -5.93 5.69
CA GLU A 217 13.84 -5.78 5.27
C GLU A 217 14.13 -5.69 3.75
N MET A 218 13.10 -5.69 2.90
CA MET A 218 13.27 -5.73 1.45
C MET A 218 13.88 -4.46 0.84
N ILE A 219 13.80 -3.33 1.52
CA ILE A 219 14.20 -2.04 0.95
C ILE A 219 15.70 -1.76 1.19
N ALA A 220 16.27 -2.26 2.29
CA ALA A 220 17.65 -1.98 2.71
C ALA A 220 18.74 -2.58 1.79
N THR A 221 18.38 -3.51 0.89
CA THR A 221 19.32 -4.11 -0.08
C THR A 221 18.94 -3.82 -1.54
N ALA A 222 17.98 -2.91 -1.75
CA ALA A 222 17.37 -2.66 -3.04
C ALA A 222 18.25 -1.75 -3.93
N ASN A 223 18.76 -2.30 -5.04
CA ASN A 223 19.35 -1.50 -6.11
C ASN A 223 18.27 -0.72 -6.89
N ALA A 224 18.67 0.28 -7.70
CA ALA A 224 17.76 1.14 -8.48
C ALA A 224 16.63 0.38 -9.21
N LYS A 225 16.92 -0.81 -9.76
CA LYS A 225 15.95 -1.64 -10.45
C LYS A 225 14.86 -2.19 -9.51
N SER A 226 15.26 -2.73 -8.36
CA SER A 226 14.30 -3.24 -7.36
C SER A 226 13.41 -2.15 -6.75
N ILE A 227 13.87 -0.90 -6.77
CA ILE A 227 13.11 0.26 -6.26
C ILE A 227 11.95 0.61 -7.19
N GLU A 228 12.22 0.65 -8.49
CA GLU A 228 11.18 0.82 -9.51
C GLU A 228 10.19 -0.34 -9.49
N GLU A 229 10.65 -1.57 -9.25
CA GLU A 229 9.80 -2.75 -9.09
C GLU A 229 8.88 -2.64 -7.86
N ILE A 230 9.39 -2.25 -6.69
CA ILE A 230 8.57 -2.00 -5.49
C ILE A 230 7.55 -0.90 -5.76
N LYS A 231 7.97 0.23 -6.33
CA LYS A 231 7.10 1.36 -6.65
C LYS A 231 5.99 0.96 -7.63
N SER A 232 6.36 0.24 -8.68
CA SER A 232 5.44 -0.34 -9.65
C SER A 232 4.46 -1.28 -8.96
N PHE A 233 4.97 -2.18 -8.11
CA PHE A 233 4.17 -3.15 -7.38
C PHE A 233 3.15 -2.46 -6.45
N LEU A 234 3.57 -1.51 -5.61
CA LEU A 234 2.66 -0.74 -4.73
C LEU A 234 1.60 0.03 -5.51
N SER A 235 1.93 0.50 -6.72
CA SER A 235 1.02 1.28 -7.58
C SER A 235 -0.06 0.43 -8.26
N ARG A 236 0.10 -0.90 -8.33
CA ARG A 236 -0.87 -1.78 -9.02
C ARG A 236 -2.23 -1.74 -8.31
N GLN A 237 -3.27 -1.71 -9.13
CA GLN A 237 -4.67 -1.76 -8.69
C GLN A 237 -5.27 -3.17 -8.81
N LYS A 238 -4.65 -4.04 -9.63
CA LYS A 238 -5.09 -5.40 -9.88
C LYS A 238 -3.93 -6.30 -10.25
N GLU A 239 -4.12 -7.58 -10.04
CA GLU A 239 -3.27 -8.66 -10.53
C GLU A 239 -4.03 -9.42 -11.62
N VAL A 240 -3.38 -9.74 -12.74
CA VAL A 240 -3.94 -10.66 -13.73
C VAL A 240 -3.48 -12.06 -13.34
N TYR A 241 -4.39 -12.89 -12.84
CA TYR A 241 -4.05 -14.21 -12.35
C TYR A 241 -5.04 -15.27 -12.83
N LYS A 242 -4.52 -16.46 -13.14
CA LYS A 242 -5.31 -17.64 -13.51
C LYS A 242 -5.25 -18.65 -12.37
N ILE A 243 -6.37 -18.90 -11.70
CA ILE A 243 -6.43 -19.97 -10.71
C ILE A 243 -6.32 -21.31 -11.46
N PRO A 244 -5.62 -22.32 -10.90
CA PRO A 244 -5.61 -23.65 -11.49
C PRO A 244 -7.02 -24.12 -11.85
N TYR A 245 -7.15 -24.79 -13.00
CA TYR A 245 -8.41 -25.33 -13.53
C TYR A 245 -9.44 -24.29 -14.04
N GLU A 246 -9.25 -22.98 -13.82
CA GLU A 246 -10.02 -21.97 -14.54
C GLU A 246 -9.62 -21.93 -16.02
N THR A 247 -10.55 -21.57 -16.91
CA THR A 247 -10.28 -21.51 -18.35
C THR A 247 -9.49 -20.26 -18.73
N HIS A 248 -9.82 -19.13 -18.10
CA HIS A 248 -9.28 -17.81 -18.45
C HIS A 248 -8.66 -17.12 -17.23
N PRO A 249 -7.57 -16.36 -17.40
CA PRO A 249 -7.11 -15.45 -16.36
C PRO A 249 -8.16 -14.37 -16.09
N GLU A 250 -8.27 -13.95 -14.84
CA GLU A 250 -9.17 -12.88 -14.41
C GLU A 250 -8.39 -11.71 -13.81
N ASP A 251 -8.98 -10.53 -13.91
CA ASP A 251 -8.54 -9.33 -13.20
C ASP A 251 -8.93 -9.45 -11.73
N ARG A 252 -7.95 -9.62 -10.86
CA ARG A 252 -8.14 -9.71 -9.41
C ARG A 252 -7.82 -8.37 -8.78
N LEU A 253 -8.85 -7.67 -8.30
CA LEU A 253 -8.72 -6.32 -7.75
C LEU A 253 -8.04 -6.36 -6.39
N ARG A 254 -7.06 -5.47 -6.17
CA ARG A 254 -6.27 -5.48 -4.93
C ARG A 254 -7.05 -4.90 -3.75
N GLN A 255 -7.11 -5.67 -2.67
CA GLN A 255 -7.84 -5.37 -1.42
C GLN A 255 -6.91 -5.15 -0.20
N CYS A 256 -5.62 -5.44 -0.34
CA CYS A 256 -4.64 -5.30 0.73
C CYS A 256 -3.91 -3.95 0.72
N VAL A 257 -3.28 -3.65 1.87
CA VAL A 257 -2.29 -2.58 2.06
C VAL A 257 -0.96 -3.15 2.56
N PHE A 258 0.11 -2.37 2.42
CA PHE A 258 1.46 -2.82 2.72
C PHE A 258 2.05 -2.04 3.90
N GLY A 259 2.62 -2.77 4.87
CA GLY A 259 3.44 -2.22 5.94
C GLY A 259 4.89 -2.62 5.73
N GLY A 260 5.83 -1.70 5.92
CA GLY A 260 7.27 -1.98 5.87
C GLY A 260 7.86 -2.03 7.28
N THR A 261 8.82 -2.91 7.51
CA THR A 261 9.64 -2.91 8.72
C THR A 261 11.12 -2.87 8.37
N SER A 262 11.88 -2.05 9.09
CA SER A 262 13.34 -1.97 8.94
C SER A 262 14.04 -1.77 10.28
N ASN A 263 15.23 -2.35 10.37
CA ASN A 263 16.19 -2.07 11.45
C ASN A 263 17.28 -1.06 11.02
N ALA A 264 17.43 -0.85 9.70
CA ALA A 264 18.36 0.11 9.14
C ALA A 264 17.68 1.49 8.99
N LEU A 265 18.39 2.56 9.36
CA LEU A 265 17.91 3.93 9.17
C LEU A 265 17.88 4.31 7.70
N ASP A 266 18.94 3.95 6.96
CA ASP A 266 19.11 4.18 5.53
C ASP A 266 18.32 3.19 4.64
N PHE A 267 17.16 2.73 5.11
CA PHE A 267 16.36 1.73 4.41
C PHE A 267 15.71 2.26 3.15
N LEU A 268 15.46 3.57 3.05
CA LEU A 268 14.85 4.13 1.86
C LEU A 268 15.87 4.11 0.72
N PRO A 269 15.39 3.84 -0.50
CA PRO A 269 16.28 3.85 -1.62
C PRO A 269 16.78 5.25 -1.95
N LEU A 270 17.98 5.31 -2.53
CA LEU A 270 18.54 6.52 -3.09
C LEU A 270 17.79 6.93 -4.38
N ASP A 271 16.59 7.46 -4.21
CA ASP A 271 15.79 8.05 -5.28
C ASP A 271 15.62 9.56 -5.06
N ARG A 272 16.35 10.33 -5.87
CA ARG A 272 16.35 11.80 -5.82
C ARG A 272 15.06 12.42 -6.35
N SER A 273 14.28 11.67 -7.14
CA SER A 273 12.94 12.06 -7.61
C SER A 273 11.86 11.96 -6.52
N GLY A 274 12.15 11.19 -5.46
CA GLY A 274 11.40 11.16 -4.21
C GLY A 274 10.78 9.80 -3.86
N ASN A 275 10.50 9.61 -2.57
CA ASN A 275 10.04 8.36 -1.99
C ASN A 275 8.59 8.44 -1.48
N ARG A 276 7.73 9.26 -2.09
CA ARG A 276 6.35 9.57 -1.64
C ARG A 276 5.44 8.39 -1.25
N ARG A 277 5.79 7.17 -1.68
CA ARG A 277 5.06 5.92 -1.40
C ARG A 277 5.43 5.31 -0.04
N PHE A 278 6.50 5.77 0.59
CA PHE A 278 7.00 5.23 1.85
C PHE A 278 6.81 6.28 2.94
N LEU A 279 6.14 5.92 4.03
CA LEU A 279 5.95 6.78 5.20
C LEU A 279 6.84 6.26 6.33
N PRO A 280 8.11 6.67 6.42
CA PRO A 280 8.97 6.26 7.52
C PRO A 280 8.45 6.83 8.84
N VAL A 281 8.39 5.99 9.87
CA VAL A 281 8.12 6.39 11.25
C VAL A 281 9.16 5.72 12.14
N MET A 282 9.88 6.53 12.91
CA MET A 282 10.84 6.05 13.89
C MET A 282 10.12 5.45 15.10
N VAL A 283 10.65 4.34 15.60
CA VAL A 283 10.15 3.66 16.80
C VAL A 283 11.27 3.46 17.80
N TYR A 284 10.95 3.66 19.08
CA TYR A 284 11.86 3.68 20.21
C TYR A 284 11.27 2.82 21.33
N PRO A 285 11.61 1.52 21.44
CA PRO A 285 11.00 0.61 22.41
C PRO A 285 11.06 1.10 23.85
N GLU A 286 12.12 1.82 24.21
CA GLU A 286 12.31 2.42 25.54
C GLU A 286 11.35 3.57 25.86
N GLN A 287 10.69 4.13 24.84
CA GLN A 287 9.68 5.19 24.97
C GLN A 287 8.25 4.65 24.85
N ALA A 288 8.08 3.35 24.53
CA ALA A 288 6.76 2.74 24.47
C ALA A 288 6.15 2.64 25.88
N GLU A 289 4.85 2.95 25.99
CA GLU A 289 4.13 2.86 27.26
C GLU A 289 3.89 1.40 27.68
N VAL A 290 3.68 0.52 26.69
CA VAL A 290 3.51 -0.91 26.89
C VAL A 290 4.03 -1.66 25.67
N HIS A 291 4.69 -2.80 25.88
CA HIS A 291 5.07 -3.64 24.75
C HIS A 291 3.84 -4.41 24.26
N ILE A 292 3.65 -4.48 22.94
CA ILE A 292 2.43 -4.99 22.30
C ILE A 292 2.05 -6.44 22.66
N LEU A 293 3.00 -7.23 23.15
CA LEU A 293 2.81 -8.61 23.61
C LEU A 293 2.67 -8.76 25.14
N ASP A 294 2.82 -7.70 25.92
CA ASP A 294 2.72 -7.80 27.38
C ASP A 294 1.31 -8.24 27.82
N ASP A 295 0.28 -7.71 27.15
CA ASP A 295 -1.11 -8.15 27.26
C ASP A 295 -1.76 -8.14 25.87
N GLU A 296 -1.71 -9.27 25.17
CA GLU A 296 -2.26 -9.36 23.80
C GLU A 296 -3.78 -9.14 23.78
N ALA A 297 -4.51 -9.48 24.84
CA ALA A 297 -5.96 -9.27 24.90
C ALA A 297 -6.29 -7.77 24.98
N ALA A 298 -5.58 -7.02 25.83
CA ALA A 298 -5.70 -5.57 25.91
C ALA A 298 -5.26 -4.90 24.60
N SER A 299 -4.14 -5.34 24.00
CA SER A 299 -3.68 -4.84 22.70
C SER A 299 -4.72 -5.03 21.61
N ARG A 300 -5.37 -6.21 21.53
CA ARG A 300 -6.43 -6.48 20.56
C ARG A 300 -7.67 -5.61 20.78
N ALA A 301 -8.08 -5.39 22.03
CA ALA A 301 -9.17 -4.47 22.36
C ALA A 301 -8.85 -3.01 21.97
N TYR A 302 -7.60 -2.59 22.15
CA TYR A 302 -7.13 -1.29 21.68
C TYR A 302 -7.21 -1.17 20.15
N MET A 303 -6.73 -2.18 19.41
CA MET A 303 -6.79 -2.22 17.94
C MET A 303 -8.23 -2.21 17.42
N GLU A 304 -9.15 -2.88 18.11
CA GLU A 304 -10.57 -2.83 17.76
C GLU A 304 -11.14 -1.40 17.84
N GLN A 305 -10.85 -0.67 18.92
CA GLN A 305 -11.29 0.71 19.06
C GLN A 305 -10.54 1.68 18.14
N LEU A 306 -9.27 1.42 17.82
CA LEU A 306 -8.52 2.14 16.79
C LEU A 306 -9.20 2.02 15.42
N TRP A 307 -9.64 0.82 15.03
CA TRP A 307 -10.41 0.62 13.81
C TRP A 307 -11.80 1.26 13.88
N ALA A 308 -12.44 1.26 15.05
CA ALA A 308 -13.73 1.89 15.25
C ALA A 308 -13.65 3.43 15.06
N GLU A 309 -12.60 4.06 15.59
CA GLU A 309 -12.28 5.47 15.35
C GLU A 309 -12.06 5.73 13.85
N ALA A 310 -11.19 4.95 13.20
CA ALA A 310 -10.91 5.10 11.78
C ALA A 310 -12.16 4.92 10.90
N MET A 311 -13.04 3.97 11.26
CA MET A 311 -14.33 3.76 10.59
C MET A 311 -15.29 4.92 10.80
N THR A 312 -15.26 5.59 11.96
CA THR A 312 -16.07 6.80 12.21
C THR A 312 -15.64 7.94 11.29
N ILE A 313 -14.32 8.16 11.16
CA ILE A 313 -13.76 9.15 10.21
C ILE A 313 -14.14 8.76 8.78
N TYR A 314 -13.97 7.50 8.38
CA TYR A 314 -14.30 7.03 7.04
C TYR A 314 -15.80 7.22 6.70
N ARG A 315 -16.70 6.90 7.64
CA ARG A 315 -18.16 7.06 7.49
C ARG A 315 -18.60 8.52 7.40
N SER A 316 -17.86 9.44 7.98
CA SER A 316 -18.15 10.88 7.85
C SER A 316 -18.06 11.37 6.40
N GLY A 317 -17.29 10.68 5.55
CA GLY A 317 -16.99 11.08 4.18
C GLY A 317 -16.00 12.25 4.08
N ASP A 318 -15.62 12.88 5.19
CA ASP A 318 -14.68 14.00 5.23
C ASP A 318 -13.24 13.51 5.46
N PHE A 319 -12.69 12.83 4.45
CA PHE A 319 -11.31 12.40 4.47
C PHE A 319 -10.69 12.45 3.07
N LYS A 320 -9.35 12.46 3.02
CA LYS A 320 -8.58 12.37 1.78
C LYS A 320 -7.55 11.27 1.93
N LEU A 321 -7.41 10.46 0.89
CA LEU A 321 -6.35 9.44 0.79
C LEU A 321 -5.04 10.04 0.22
N SER A 322 -4.74 11.28 0.61
CA SER A 322 -3.50 11.96 0.25
C SER A 322 -3.19 13.01 1.29
N PHE A 323 -1.91 13.27 1.48
CA PHE A 323 -1.44 14.35 2.35
C PHE A 323 -1.73 15.74 1.80
N SER A 324 -1.76 16.72 2.71
CA SER A 324 -1.78 18.13 2.35
C SER A 324 -0.49 18.52 1.62
N PRO A 325 -0.48 19.58 0.80
CA PRO A 325 0.74 20.04 0.14
C PRO A 325 1.89 20.36 1.09
N GLU A 326 1.57 20.84 2.30
CA GLU A 326 2.55 21.11 3.36
C GLU A 326 3.15 19.82 3.91
N MET A 327 2.31 18.83 4.24
CA MET A 327 2.74 17.53 4.73
C MET A 327 3.56 16.76 3.67
N VAL A 328 3.26 16.93 2.38
CA VAL A 328 4.08 16.38 1.29
C VAL A 328 5.48 16.99 1.26
N ARG A 329 5.62 18.30 1.54
CA ARG A 329 6.94 18.95 1.61
C ARG A 329 7.72 18.45 2.82
N TYR A 330 7.08 18.41 3.99
CA TYR A 330 7.66 17.85 5.21
C TYR A 330 8.13 16.41 4.99
N LEU A 331 7.26 15.54 4.44
CA LEU A 331 7.59 14.15 4.15
C LEU A 331 8.82 14.04 3.24
N LYS A 332 8.93 14.89 2.21
CA LYS A 332 10.07 14.85 1.29
C LYS A 332 11.39 15.16 2.00
N GLU A 333 11.38 16.10 2.95
CA GLU A 333 12.55 16.43 3.76
C GLU A 333 12.85 15.31 4.75
N HIS A 334 11.86 14.85 5.50
CA HIS A 334 11.98 13.77 6.47
C HIS A 334 12.51 12.46 5.84
N GLN A 335 12.07 12.13 4.63
CA GLN A 335 12.55 10.95 3.90
C GLN A 335 14.06 10.98 3.61
N ARG A 336 14.70 12.15 3.55
CA ARG A 336 16.15 12.25 3.32
C ARG A 336 16.94 11.65 4.47
N ASP A 337 16.41 11.73 5.69
CA ASP A 337 17.05 11.17 6.89
C ASP A 337 17.09 9.63 6.88
N PHE A 338 16.29 9.00 6.01
CA PHE A 338 16.22 7.55 5.84
C PHE A 338 16.84 7.05 4.54
N MET A 339 17.45 7.95 3.76
CA MET A 339 18.18 7.58 2.55
C MET A 339 19.66 7.36 2.90
N PRO A 340 20.35 6.45 2.19
CA PRO A 340 21.80 6.33 2.34
C PRO A 340 22.48 7.63 1.89
N GLU A 341 23.65 7.89 2.44
CA GLU A 341 24.46 9.04 2.07
C GLU A 341 24.81 9.02 0.57
N ASP A 342 24.51 10.11 -0.12
CA ASP A 342 24.87 10.27 -1.52
C ASP A 342 26.33 10.74 -1.65
N THR A 343 27.26 9.81 -1.48
CA THR A 343 28.70 10.07 -1.58
C THR A 343 29.09 10.74 -2.90
N LYS A 344 28.43 10.38 -4.02
CA LYS A 344 28.66 10.98 -5.33
C LYS A 344 28.20 12.43 -5.38
N ALA A 345 27.05 12.76 -4.78
CA ALA A 345 26.61 14.14 -4.65
C ALA A 345 27.60 14.99 -3.83
N GLY A 346 28.11 14.44 -2.72
CA GLY A 346 29.15 15.10 -1.93
C GLY A 346 30.43 15.38 -2.72
N MET A 347 30.91 14.41 -3.51
CA MET A 347 32.09 14.58 -4.38
C MET A 347 31.85 15.64 -5.46
N ILE A 348 30.68 15.63 -6.10
CA ILE A 348 30.30 16.63 -7.11
C ILE A 348 30.22 18.02 -6.48
N GLN A 349 29.56 18.19 -5.34
CA GLN A 349 29.48 19.47 -4.66
C GLN A 349 30.87 20.00 -4.29
N ALA A 350 31.73 19.16 -3.70
CA ALA A 350 33.10 19.55 -3.33
C ALA A 350 33.95 19.97 -4.54
N TYR A 351 33.75 19.34 -5.70
CA TYR A 351 34.37 19.78 -6.95
C TYR A 351 33.82 21.14 -7.38
N LEU A 352 32.50 21.32 -7.41
CA LEU A 352 31.86 22.57 -7.85
C LEU A 352 32.24 23.77 -6.98
N ASP A 353 32.39 23.56 -5.67
CA ASP A 353 32.80 24.60 -4.72
C ASP A 353 34.22 25.09 -5.01
N ARG A 354 35.12 24.19 -5.44
CA ARG A 354 36.51 24.52 -5.81
C ARG A 354 36.65 24.94 -7.26
N TYR A 355 35.69 24.60 -8.10
CA TYR A 355 35.71 24.88 -9.53
C TYR A 355 35.61 26.39 -9.76
N THR A 356 36.45 26.94 -10.63
CA THR A 356 36.47 28.39 -10.93
C THR A 356 35.71 28.75 -12.20
N GLY A 357 35.30 27.75 -13.00
CA GLY A 357 34.52 27.99 -14.21
C GLY A 357 33.05 28.27 -13.93
N SER A 358 32.39 28.90 -14.92
CA SER A 358 30.98 29.28 -14.87
C SER A 358 30.03 28.24 -15.49
N ILE A 359 30.55 27.23 -16.19
CA ILE A 359 29.75 26.16 -16.82
C ILE A 359 30.39 24.79 -16.60
N VAL A 360 29.57 23.77 -16.40
CA VAL A 360 29.99 22.36 -16.28
C VAL A 360 29.09 21.45 -17.11
N CYS A 361 29.60 20.32 -17.59
CA CYS A 361 28.82 19.28 -18.25
C CYS A 361 28.90 17.94 -17.50
N SER A 362 27.98 17.02 -17.79
CA SER A 362 27.92 15.74 -17.09
C SER A 362 29.15 14.85 -17.29
N LYS A 363 29.78 14.88 -18.48
CA LYS A 363 31.06 14.17 -18.71
C LYS A 363 32.20 14.74 -17.87
N GLN A 364 32.28 16.06 -17.75
CA GLN A 364 33.28 16.73 -16.92
C GLN A 364 33.13 16.32 -15.45
N LEU A 365 31.90 16.38 -14.93
CA LEU A 365 31.62 15.99 -13.55
C LEU A 365 31.92 14.50 -13.31
N PHE A 366 31.60 13.62 -14.27
CA PHE A 366 31.96 12.21 -14.16
C PHE A 366 33.48 12.00 -14.09
N ARG A 367 34.24 12.63 -14.99
CA ARG A 367 35.69 12.41 -15.05
C ARG A 367 36.45 13.09 -13.92
N GLU A 368 36.13 14.34 -13.65
CA GLU A 368 36.90 15.19 -12.73
C GLU A 368 36.34 15.17 -11.31
N ALA A 369 35.02 15.16 -11.13
CA ALA A 369 34.43 15.19 -9.79
C ALA A 369 34.29 13.78 -9.19
N LEU A 370 33.98 12.77 -10.01
CA LEU A 370 33.83 11.37 -9.55
C LEU A 370 35.13 10.54 -9.71
N ASN A 371 36.26 11.16 -10.07
CA ASN A 371 37.57 10.51 -10.22
C ASN A 371 37.62 9.36 -11.25
N HIS A 372 36.96 9.54 -12.40
CA HIS A 372 37.02 8.62 -13.54
C HIS A 372 37.77 9.22 -14.75
N PRO A 373 39.07 9.54 -14.62
CA PRO A 373 39.79 10.35 -15.61
C PRO A 373 39.93 9.70 -17.00
N PHE A 374 39.90 8.36 -17.06
CA PHE A 374 40.14 7.60 -18.29
C PHE A 374 38.92 6.83 -18.79
N ASP A 375 37.82 6.85 -18.04
CA ASP A 375 36.63 6.07 -18.39
C ASP A 375 35.68 6.89 -19.29
N GLU A 376 35.03 6.18 -20.22
CA GLU A 376 33.89 6.75 -20.95
C GLU A 376 32.61 6.39 -20.20
N PRO A 377 31.84 7.39 -19.73
CA PRO A 377 30.67 7.13 -18.92
C PRO A 377 29.57 6.42 -19.71
N LYS A 378 28.99 5.40 -19.10
CA LYS A 378 27.78 4.75 -19.59
C LYS A 378 26.60 5.72 -19.47
N GLN A 379 25.56 5.50 -20.27
CA GLN A 379 24.38 6.37 -20.26
C GLN A 379 23.72 6.49 -18.89
N TRP A 380 23.70 5.42 -18.08
CA TRP A 380 23.09 5.46 -16.75
C TRP A 380 23.92 6.27 -15.75
N GLU A 381 25.26 6.28 -15.88
CA GLU A 381 26.16 7.12 -15.05
C GLU A 381 25.97 8.60 -15.38
N ILE A 382 25.82 8.94 -16.66
CA ILE A 382 25.45 10.30 -17.06
C ILE A 382 24.07 10.70 -16.51
N ARG A 383 23.08 9.80 -16.56
CA ARG A 383 21.76 10.09 -15.97
C ARG A 383 21.86 10.32 -14.47
N GLU A 384 22.68 9.55 -13.77
CA GLU A 384 22.92 9.72 -12.33
C GLU A 384 23.60 11.07 -12.01
N VAL A 385 24.62 11.48 -12.76
CA VAL A 385 25.23 12.81 -12.61
C VAL A 385 24.22 13.93 -12.87
N ASN A 386 23.40 13.80 -13.92
CA ASN A 386 22.35 14.76 -14.20
C ASN A 386 21.33 14.84 -13.05
N ASP A 387 20.97 13.69 -12.48
CA ASP A 387 20.02 13.57 -11.38
C ASP A 387 20.55 14.24 -10.11
N ILE A 388 21.83 14.06 -9.79
CA ILE A 388 22.53 14.76 -8.69
C ILE A 388 22.49 16.28 -8.91
N MET A 389 22.91 16.75 -10.09
CA MET A 389 22.99 18.18 -10.37
C MET A 389 21.63 18.88 -10.31
N ASN A 390 20.55 18.19 -10.67
CA ASN A 390 19.22 18.79 -10.70
C ASN A 390 18.49 18.75 -9.35
N HIS A 391 18.84 17.82 -8.45
CA HIS A 391 18.07 17.58 -7.22
C HIS A 391 18.86 17.81 -5.92
N CYS A 392 20.19 17.72 -5.96
CA CYS A 392 21.05 17.79 -4.77
C CYS A 392 21.93 19.04 -4.76
N VAL A 393 22.34 19.55 -5.92
CA VAL A 393 23.24 20.70 -6.05
C VAL A 393 22.45 22.01 -6.08
N THR A 394 22.90 22.99 -5.32
CA THR A 394 22.34 24.36 -5.29
C THR A 394 23.29 25.36 -5.94
N GLY A 395 22.76 26.46 -6.49
CA GLY A 395 23.59 27.53 -7.09
C GLY A 395 24.01 27.25 -8.54
N TRP A 396 23.36 26.31 -9.22
CA TRP A 396 23.65 25.92 -10.61
C TRP A 396 22.34 25.69 -11.38
N HIS A 397 22.19 26.34 -12.53
CA HIS A 397 21.01 26.20 -13.39
C HIS A 397 21.29 25.36 -14.63
N TYR A 398 20.39 24.42 -14.92
CA TYR A 398 20.45 23.63 -16.15
C TYR A 398 20.15 24.48 -17.39
N PHE A 399 20.98 24.36 -18.42
CA PHE A 399 20.70 24.93 -19.73
C PHE A 399 20.47 23.83 -20.78
N SER A 400 19.43 23.99 -21.58
CA SER A 400 19.01 23.02 -22.60
C SER A 400 19.75 23.14 -23.93
N ASN A 401 20.38 24.30 -24.21
CA ASN A 401 21.09 24.59 -25.45
C ASN A 401 22.53 24.05 -25.41
N PRO A 402 22.94 23.10 -26.28
CA PRO A 402 24.27 22.53 -26.22
C PRO A 402 25.39 23.55 -26.49
N ARG A 403 26.28 23.71 -25.50
CA ARG A 403 27.46 24.61 -25.53
C ARG A 403 28.74 23.81 -25.73
N MET A 404 29.80 24.49 -26.16
CA MET A 404 31.10 23.88 -26.44
C MET A 404 31.92 23.76 -25.15
N PHE A 405 32.36 22.55 -24.80
CA PHE A 405 33.29 22.29 -23.70
C PHE A 405 34.65 21.85 -24.27
N PRO A 406 35.78 22.51 -23.91
CA PRO A 406 37.09 22.31 -24.57
C PRO A 406 37.55 20.86 -24.67
N GLU A 407 37.36 20.05 -23.62
CA GLU A 407 37.79 18.64 -23.57
C GLU A 407 36.64 17.64 -23.73
N TYR A 408 35.39 18.12 -23.73
CA TYR A 408 34.20 17.28 -23.61
C TYR A 408 33.25 17.38 -24.80
N GLY A 409 33.51 18.23 -25.78
CA GLY A 409 32.65 18.34 -26.94
C GLY A 409 31.39 19.17 -26.67
N ARG A 410 30.44 19.15 -27.60
CA ARG A 410 29.23 19.98 -27.53
C ARG A 410 28.13 19.28 -26.74
N GLN A 411 27.78 19.82 -25.57
CA GLN A 411 26.88 19.17 -24.63
C GLN A 411 25.95 20.16 -23.92
N LYS A 412 24.85 19.64 -23.37
CA LYS A 412 24.04 20.36 -22.37
C LYS A 412 24.78 20.33 -21.03
N GLY A 413 24.43 21.22 -20.11
CA GLY A 413 25.13 21.31 -18.84
C GLY A 413 24.44 22.26 -17.87
N TRP A 414 25.20 22.70 -16.88
CA TRP A 414 24.76 23.65 -15.87
C TRP A 414 25.67 24.87 -15.86
N GLU A 415 25.08 26.02 -15.58
CA GLU A 415 25.77 27.29 -15.39
C GLU A 415 25.61 27.77 -13.95
N ARG A 416 26.69 28.32 -13.38
CA ARG A 416 26.69 28.80 -12.01
C ARG A 416 25.78 30.03 -11.90
N GLU A 417 24.96 30.08 -10.86
CA GLU A 417 24.21 31.28 -10.51
C GLU A 417 25.19 32.42 -10.23
N ALA A 418 24.98 33.57 -10.88
CA ALA A 418 25.76 34.76 -10.57
C ALA A 418 25.46 35.17 -9.12
N PRO A 419 26.47 35.51 -8.29
CA PRO A 419 26.20 36.06 -6.97
C PRO A 419 25.33 37.31 -7.13
N ALA A 420 24.28 37.42 -6.33
CA ALA A 420 23.42 38.60 -6.25
C ALA A 420 24.18 39.76 -5.59
N THR A 421 25.23 40.23 -6.26
CA THR A 421 25.94 41.48 -5.97
C THR A 421 26.45 42.00 -7.31
N ASP A 422 25.57 42.72 -8.00
CA ASP A 422 25.91 44.05 -8.49
C ASP A 422 24.63 44.80 -8.84
N THR A 423 24.29 45.75 -7.97
CA THR A 423 23.57 46.96 -8.33
C THR A 423 24.36 47.69 -9.42
N SER A 424 24.11 47.34 -10.68
CA SER A 424 24.47 48.17 -11.82
C SER A 424 23.21 48.51 -12.60
N ASN A 425 22.69 49.71 -12.31
CA ASN A 425 21.77 50.54 -13.10
C ASN A 425 21.31 49.94 -14.45
N GLY A 426 20.16 49.26 -14.43
CA GLY A 426 19.26 49.23 -15.57
C GLY A 426 18.28 50.39 -15.43
N ALA A 427 18.41 51.40 -16.29
CA ALA A 427 17.60 52.61 -16.28
C ALA A 427 16.10 52.29 -16.26
N GLU A 428 15.45 52.47 -15.11
CA GLU A 428 14.02 52.71 -15.06
C GLU A 428 13.76 54.08 -15.72
N LYS A 429 12.95 54.07 -16.78
CA LYS A 429 12.41 55.29 -17.37
C LYS A 429 11.59 56.01 -16.29
N ILE A 430 12.10 57.13 -15.81
CA ILE A 430 11.33 58.12 -15.06
C ILE A 430 10.17 58.57 -15.96
N PRO A 431 8.90 58.47 -15.55
CA PRO A 431 7.78 59.01 -16.31
C PRO A 431 7.94 60.54 -16.44
N GLU A 432 7.71 61.08 -17.64
CA GLU A 432 7.72 62.53 -17.89
C GLU A 432 6.79 63.25 -16.89
N GLY A 433 7.35 64.17 -16.08
CA GLY A 433 6.56 65.03 -15.19
C GLY A 433 7.18 65.40 -13.85
N PHE A 434 8.34 64.86 -13.47
CA PHE A 434 9.00 65.20 -12.21
C PHE A 434 10.37 65.84 -12.45
N VAL A 435 10.58 67.01 -11.83
CA VAL A 435 11.84 67.77 -11.83
C VAL A 435 12.60 67.43 -10.57
N GLU A 436 13.88 67.06 -10.71
CA GLU A 436 14.82 66.90 -9.60
C GLU A 436 15.05 68.25 -8.90
N VAL A 437 14.88 68.28 -7.57
CA VAL A 437 15.28 69.42 -6.74
C VAL A 437 16.70 69.17 -6.27
N THR A 438 17.65 69.98 -6.74
CA THR A 438 19.04 69.94 -6.31
C THR A 438 19.33 70.92 -5.17
N GLU A 439 20.09 70.40 -4.21
CA GLU A 439 20.97 71.03 -3.21
C GLU A 439 20.45 71.59 -1.87
N GLN A 440 20.99 70.94 -0.83
CA GLN A 440 21.60 71.48 0.40
C GLN A 440 20.77 72.40 1.30
N MET A 441 20.41 71.87 2.48
CA MET A 441 20.40 72.66 3.70
C MET A 441 21.20 71.91 4.79
N GLU A 442 22.31 72.52 5.19
CA GLU A 442 23.07 72.18 6.39
C GLU A 442 22.15 72.26 7.63
N LEU A 443 22.26 71.28 8.52
CA LEU A 443 21.64 71.33 9.84
C LEU A 443 22.60 72.00 10.82
N PRO A 444 22.21 73.09 11.52
CA PRO A 444 22.88 73.48 12.74
C PRO A 444 22.31 72.69 13.93
N PHE A 445 23.24 72.25 14.78
CA PHE A 445 23.16 71.63 16.11
C PHE A 445 21.81 71.48 16.81
#